data_AF-A0A397T931-F1
#
_entry.id   AF-A0A397T931-F1
#
_cell.length_a   1.000
_cell.length_b   1.000
_cell.length_c   1.000
_cell.angle_alpha   90.00
_cell.angle_beta   90.00
_cell.angle_gamma   90.00
#
_symmetry.space_group_name_H-M   'P 1'
#
loop_
_entity.id
_entity.type
_entity.pdbx_description
1 polymer ?
#
loop_
_entity_poly.entity_id
_entity_poly.type
_entity_poly.pdbx_seq_one_letter_code
_entity_poly.pdbx_strand_id
1 'polypeptide(L)'
;MSTINREQIDPINWIENAISKNYLKYYDYTKFTNQEEISSGSSGKIFLTRRKDSDTVMVLKDSYNLTIKEIVNELTLLHGPIGSC
;
A
#
# COMPACT_ATOMS: atom_id res chain seq x y z
N MET A 1 27.95 -18.82 19.45
CA MET A 1 27.57 -17.63 18.65
C MET A 1 26.50 -18.07 17.67
N SER A 2 25.22 -17.88 18.01
CA SER A 2 24.13 -18.13 17.05
C SER A 2 24.07 -16.93 16.10
N THR A 3 24.43 -17.16 14.85
CA THR A 3 24.23 -16.20 13.78
C THR A 3 22.73 -15.93 13.71
N ILE A 4 22.31 -14.74 14.16
CA ILE A 4 20.96 -14.25 13.90
C ILE A 4 20.92 -14.03 12.38
N ASN A 5 20.44 -15.03 11.64
CA ASN A 5 19.94 -14.82 10.29
C ASN A 5 18.79 -13.82 10.44
N ARG A 6 19.11 -12.53 10.32
CA ARG A 6 18.10 -11.54 9.97
C ARG A 6 17.67 -11.95 8.58
N GLU A 7 16.61 -12.76 8.48
CA GLU A 7 15.93 -12.96 7.21
C GLU A 7 15.66 -11.56 6.68
N GLN A 8 16.39 -11.21 5.62
CA GLN A 8 16.20 -9.96 4.95
C GLN A 8 14.83 -10.12 4.29
N ILE A 9 13.78 -9.63 4.96
CA ILE A 9 12.42 -9.75 4.47
C ILE A 9 12.40 -9.00 3.14
N ASP A 10 12.38 -9.75 2.05
CA ASP A 10 12.19 -9.23 0.71
C ASP A 10 10.86 -8.46 0.71
N PRO A 11 10.86 -7.15 0.41
CA PRO A 11 9.64 -6.34 0.38
C PRO A 11 8.55 -6.92 -0.51
N ILE A 12 8.91 -7.62 -1.59
CA ILE A 12 7.96 -8.26 -2.50
C ILE A 12 7.28 -9.43 -1.78
N ASN A 13 8.07 -10.36 -1.23
CA ASN A 13 7.56 -11.49 -0.45
C ASN A 13 6.73 -11.02 0.76
N TRP A 14 7.07 -9.88 1.36
CA TRP A 14 6.26 -9.28 2.42
C TRP A 14 4.87 -8.87 1.92
N ILE A 15 4.79 -8.17 0.79
CA ILE A 15 3.51 -7.76 0.19
C ILE A 15 2.69 -8.99 -0.21
N GLU A 16 3.30 -9.97 -0.88
CA GLU A 16 2.63 -11.21 -1.29
C GLU A 16 2.06 -11.96 -0.08
N ASN A 17 2.83 -12.07 1.01
CA ASN A 17 2.36 -12.68 2.26
C ASN A 17 1.26 -11.86 2.94
N ALA A 18 1.33 -10.53 2.91
CA ALA A 18 0.30 -9.68 3.48
C ALA A 18 -1.02 -9.79 2.68
N ILE A 19 -0.95 -9.96 1.36
CA ILE A 19 -2.12 -10.23 0.51
C ILE A 19 -2.66 -11.64 0.77
N SER A 20 -1.80 -12.66 0.82
CA SER A 20 -2.23 -14.05 1.03
C SER A 20 -2.87 -14.27 2.40
N LYS A 21 -2.38 -13.55 3.43
CA LYS A 21 -2.96 -13.51 4.78
C LYS A 21 -4.15 -12.53 4.91
N ASN A 22 -4.53 -11.86 3.82
CA ASN A 22 -5.63 -10.90 3.76
C ASN A 22 -5.48 -9.71 4.73
N TYR A 23 -4.24 -9.36 5.09
CA TYR A 23 -3.91 -8.11 5.79
C TYR A 23 -3.93 -6.91 4.83
N LEU A 24 -3.56 -7.14 3.58
CA LEU A 24 -3.71 -6.18 2.49
C LEU A 24 -4.69 -6.73 1.46
N LYS A 25 -5.67 -5.92 1.09
CA LYS A 25 -6.58 -6.28 0.00
C LYS A 25 -6.07 -5.72 -1.31
N TYR A 26 -5.83 -6.61 -2.26
CA TYR A 26 -5.45 -6.24 -3.61
C TYR A 26 -6.66 -5.75 -4.42
N TYR A 27 -6.49 -4.64 -5.14
CA TYR A 27 -7.46 -4.12 -6.09
C TYR A 27 -6.74 -3.82 -7.41
N ASP A 28 -7.30 -4.32 -8.51
CA ASP A 28 -6.88 -3.92 -9.85
C ASP A 28 -7.22 -2.43 -10.05
N TYR A 29 -6.24 -1.65 -10.51
CA TYR A 29 -6.38 -0.22 -10.77
C TYR A 29 -7.55 0.12 -11.70
N THR A 30 -7.86 -0.77 -12.65
CA THR A 30 -8.98 -0.60 -13.59
C THR A 30 -10.36 -0.60 -12.93
N LYS A 31 -10.46 -0.97 -11.65
CA LYS A 31 -11.70 -0.93 -10.86
C LYS A 31 -12.03 0.45 -10.31
N PHE A 32 -11.14 1.42 -10.43
CA PHE A 32 -11.38 2.79 -9.99
C PHE A 32 -11.82 3.67 -11.17
N THR A 33 -12.80 4.53 -10.94
CA THR A 33 -13.32 5.53 -11.89
C THR A 33 -13.33 6.91 -11.28
N ASN A 34 -13.55 7.91 -12.13
CA ASN A 34 -13.72 9.31 -11.74
C ASN A 34 -12.55 9.80 -10.90
N GLN A 35 -11.34 9.71 -11.44
CA GLN A 35 -10.10 10.14 -10.77
C GLN A 35 -10.00 11.66 -10.79
N GLU A 36 -10.50 12.29 -9.75
CA GLU A 36 -10.40 13.74 -9.55
C GLU A 36 -9.17 14.03 -8.70
N GLU A 37 -8.18 14.75 -9.26
CA GLU A 37 -7.00 15.18 -8.49
C GLU A 37 -7.44 16.22 -7.44
N ILE A 38 -7.31 15.88 -6.16
CA ILE A 38 -7.62 16.81 -5.05
C ILE A 38 -6.37 17.55 -4.61
N SER A 39 -5.21 16.91 -4.72
CA SER A 39 -3.95 17.48 -4.27
C SER A 39 -2.77 16.87 -5.00
N SER A 40 -1.72 17.66 -5.19
CA SER A 40 -0.41 17.20 -5.63
C SER A 40 0.67 17.90 -4.83
N GLY A 41 1.70 17.14 -4.44
CA GLY A 41 2.81 17.64 -3.66
C GLY A 41 4.02 16.71 -3.73
N SER A 42 5.02 16.94 -2.87
CA SER A 42 6.25 16.13 -2.85
C SER A 42 6.02 14.65 -2.57
N SER A 43 4.93 14.31 -1.88
CA SER A 43 4.56 12.93 -1.52
C SER A 43 3.80 12.19 -2.61
N GLY A 44 3.48 12.82 -3.74
CA GLY A 44 2.65 12.25 -4.78
C GLY A 44 1.41 13.08 -5.11
N LYS A 45 0.57 12.51 -5.97
CA LYS A 45 -0.78 13.02 -6.25
C LYS A 45 -1.81 12.26 -5.44
N ILE A 46 -2.88 12.93 -5.08
CA ILE A 46 -4.00 12.38 -4.33
C ILE A 46 -5.24 12.57 -5.18
N PHE A 47 -5.89 11.46 -5.52
CA PHE A 47 -7.10 11.41 -6.32
C PHE A 47 -8.28 10.93 -5.49
N LEU A 48 -9.41 11.61 -5.59
CA LEU A 48 -10.69 11.03 -5.22
C LEU A 48 -11.13 10.08 -6.32
N THR A 49 -11.63 8.91 -5.95
CA THR A 49 -12.09 7.90 -6.90
C THR A 49 -13.36 7.23 -6.40
N ARG A 50 -14.11 6.63 -7.32
CA ARG A 50 -15.17 5.69 -7.02
C ARG A 50 -14.77 4.29 -7.45
N ARG A 51 -15.10 3.29 -6.64
CA ARG A 51 -14.90 1.89 -6.98
C ARG A 51 -16.11 1.35 -7.76
N LYS A 52 -15.88 0.76 -8.94
CA LYS A 52 -16.93 0.32 -9.89
C LYS A 52 -17.93 -0.69 -9.31
N ASP A 53 -17.49 -1.52 -8.38
CA ASP A 53 -18.25 -2.67 -7.86
C ASP A 53 -19.13 -2.34 -6.64
N SER A 54 -18.89 -1.22 -5.96
CA SER A 54 -19.61 -0.89 -4.71
C SER A 54 -19.95 0.58 -4.54
N ASP A 55 -19.70 1.40 -5.56
CA ASP A 55 -19.85 2.86 -5.56
C ASP A 55 -19.18 3.55 -4.34
N THR A 56 -18.20 2.88 -3.74
CA THR A 56 -17.51 3.37 -2.56
C THR A 56 -16.52 4.44 -2.99
N VAL A 57 -16.58 5.59 -2.34
CA VAL A 57 -15.62 6.67 -2.53
C VAL A 57 -14.32 6.33 -1.80
N MET A 58 -13.20 6.42 -2.51
CA MET A 58 -11.87 6.08 -2.02
C MET A 58 -10.86 7.13 -2.45
N VAL A 59 -9.80 7.28 -1.65
CA VAL A 59 -8.65 8.11 -1.99
C VAL A 59 -7.54 7.22 -2.56
N LEU A 60 -7.07 7.54 -3.77
CA LEU A 60 -5.86 6.95 -4.35
C LEU A 60 -4.71 7.93 -4.21
N LYS A 61 -3.62 7.48 -3.58
CA LYS A 61 -2.35 8.20 -3.60
C LYS A 61 -1.46 7.59 -4.67
N ASP A 62 -1.11 8.38 -5.68
CA ASP A 62 -0.11 8.05 -6.68
C ASP A 62 1.23 8.64 -6.23
N SER A 63 2.11 7.77 -5.73
CA SER A 63 3.40 8.18 -5.18
C SER A 63 4.47 8.26 -6.27
N TYR A 64 5.20 9.38 -6.33
CA TYR A 64 6.26 9.55 -7.30
C TYR A 64 7.49 8.71 -6.96
N ASN A 65 7.90 7.82 -7.87
CA ASN A 65 9.19 7.13 -7.87
C ASN A 65 9.57 6.40 -6.56
N LEU A 66 8.59 5.89 -5.80
CA LEU A 66 8.90 5.09 -4.61
C LEU A 66 9.33 3.67 -4.97
N THR A 67 10.32 3.18 -4.25
CA THR A 67 10.69 1.77 -4.25
C THR A 67 9.68 0.95 -3.44
N ILE A 68 9.58 -0.36 -3.73
CA ILE A 68 8.69 -1.28 -2.97
C ILE A 68 9.02 -1.24 -1.47
N LYS A 69 10.30 -1.12 -1.12
CA LYS A 69 10.75 -0.99 0.27
C LYS A 69 10.19 0.26 0.96
N GLU A 70 10.18 1.40 0.27
CA GLU A 70 9.62 2.65 0.81
C GLU A 70 8.12 2.56 0.99
N ILE A 71 7.41 1.89 0.06
CA ILE A 71 5.97 1.63 0.18
C ILE A 71 5.68 0.78 1.43
N VAL A 72 6.44 -0.30 1.64
CA VAL A 72 6.27 -1.16 2.84
C VAL A 72 6.55 -0.39 4.13
N ASN A 73 7.57 0.47 4.14
CA ASN A 73 7.86 1.32 5.29
C ASN A 73 6.71 2.30 5.58
N GLU A 74 6.17 2.96 4.56
CA GLU A 74 5.02 3.87 4.72
C GLU A 74 3.79 3.12 5.27
N LEU A 75 3.48 1.94 4.73
CA LEU A 75 2.39 1.10 5.21
C LEU A 75 2.56 0.68 6.67
N THR A 76 3.78 0.33 7.07
CA THR A 76 4.13 -0.07 8.45
C THR A 76 4.01 1.11 9.41
N LEU A 77 4.37 2.32 8.99
CA LEU A 77 4.20 3.54 9.80
C LEU A 77 2.72 3.89 10.00
N LEU A 78 1.90 3.73 8.95
CA LEU A 78 0.46 4.05 9.01
C LEU A 78 -0.35 3.07 9.87
N HIS A 79 -0.01 1.78 9.84
CA HIS A 79 -0.78 0.72 10.52
C HIS A 79 -0.16 0.27 11.85
N GLY A 80 1.02 0.77 12.21
CA GLY A 80 1.84 0.24 13.30
C GLY A 80 2.41 -1.15 12.97
N PRO A 81 3.20 -1.76 13.87
CA PRO A 81 3.65 -3.14 13.69
C PRO A 81 2.43 -4.08 13.65
N ILE A 82 2.17 -4.65 12.47
CA ILE A 82 1.03 -5.54 12.23
C ILE A 82 1.20 -6.81 13.09
N GLY A 83 0.38 -6.92 14.14
CA GLY A 83 0.44 -7.99 15.15
C GLY A 83 0.14 -7.57 16.59
N SER A 84 -0.04 -6.28 16.88
CA SER A 84 -0.58 -5.80 18.18
C SER A 84 -2.00 -5.25 18.05
N CYS A 85 -2.98 -6.14 18.03
CA CYS A 85 -4.36 -5.88 18.47
C CYS A 85 -4.83 -7.11 19.24
#